data_AF-A0A327NTK8-F1
#
_entry.id   AF-A0A327NTK8-F1
#
_cell.length_a   1.000
_cell.length_b   1.000
_cell.length_c   1.000
_cell.angle_alpha   90.00
_cell.angle_beta   90.00
_cell.angle_gamma   90.00
#
_symmetry.space_group_name_H-M   'P 1'
#
loop_
_entity.id
_entity.type
_entity.pdbx_description
1 polymer ?
#
loop_
_entity_poly.entity_id
_entity_poly.type
_entity_poly.pdbx_seq_one_letter_code
_entity_poly.pdbx_strand_id
1 'polypeptide(L)'
;MEFIRSEESSFRENKQETLNILAYSDIFQYPLTKKEIYERGKITMIELERCLDYLVRKQKIYLIDEFYTLHQDKLIAENRLKRNALAQKSMVKARSMAKKIACFPFVRGVFLSGSISKNCMDPSSDIDYFIITEPNRLWIVRLVCFIFRKTILLNKSKYFCTNFLLDTEHLAINEKSIYTAIEIKTLIPLVGYSYYIDMIKKNEWANIFFPKYPLHENNDVIKGKPFIQSALEKIVNNRFGDVLDKWFMEKTILRRKRKVNSKFLENPNFYINFQRYIAKDHTNEHYPMVIKEYSQKIKEYSL
;
A
#
# COMPACT_ATOMS: atom_id res chain seq x y z
N MET A 1 38.32 -3.18 25.71
CA MET A 1 37.27 -4.23 25.85
C MET A 1 35.88 -3.68 25.58
N GLU A 2 35.53 -2.46 26.01
CA GLU A 2 34.22 -1.85 25.71
C GLU A 2 33.96 -1.63 24.22
N PHE A 3 34.95 -1.15 23.46
CA PHE A 3 34.84 -0.92 22.02
C PHE A 3 34.52 -2.20 21.21
N ILE A 4 35.16 -3.32 21.57
CA ILE A 4 34.92 -4.62 20.93
C ILE A 4 33.50 -5.13 21.28
N ARG A 5 33.07 -4.96 22.54
CA ARG A 5 31.71 -5.33 22.96
C ARG A 5 30.63 -4.49 22.26
N SER A 6 30.89 -3.21 22.02
CA SER A 6 29.96 -2.34 21.27
C SER A 6 29.85 -2.72 19.80
N GLU A 7 30.98 -3.06 19.15
CA GLU A 7 30.97 -3.52 17.75
C GLU A 7 30.28 -4.88 17.59
N GLU A 8 30.49 -5.81 18.52
CA GLU A 8 29.81 -7.12 18.51
C GLU A 8 28.30 -6.98 18.73
N SER A 9 27.87 -6.10 19.65
CA SER A 9 26.45 -5.80 19.88
C SER A 9 25.81 -5.20 18.62
N SER A 10 26.44 -4.18 18.03
CA SER A 10 25.97 -3.53 16.81
C SER A 10 25.87 -4.51 15.64
N PHE A 11 26.86 -5.40 15.46
CA PHE A 11 26.80 -6.39 14.40
C PHE A 11 25.68 -7.42 14.62
N ARG A 12 25.40 -7.81 15.87
CA ARG A 12 24.25 -8.68 16.18
C ARG A 12 22.93 -8.00 15.83
N GLU A 13 22.75 -6.74 16.21
CA GLU A 13 21.56 -5.95 15.91
C GLU A 13 21.36 -5.78 14.39
N ASN A 14 22.41 -5.46 13.64
CA ASN A 14 22.36 -5.31 12.18
C ASN A 14 21.95 -6.60 11.46
N LYS A 15 22.43 -7.76 11.93
CA LYS A 15 22.01 -9.07 11.42
C LYS A 15 20.54 -9.34 11.74
N GLN A 16 20.10 -9.03 12.96
CA GLN A 16 18.70 -9.22 13.35
C GLN A 16 17.77 -8.34 12.51
N GLU A 17 18.16 -7.09 12.26
CA GLU A 17 17.41 -6.19 11.38
C GLU A 17 17.30 -6.76 9.96
N THR A 18 18.40 -7.26 9.40
CA THR A 18 18.43 -7.90 8.07
C THR A 18 17.46 -9.09 8.00
N LEU A 19 17.47 -9.95 9.02
CA LEU A 19 16.55 -11.09 9.12
C LEU A 19 15.09 -10.65 9.27
N ASN A 20 14.82 -9.60 10.05
CA ASN A 20 13.46 -9.07 10.22
C ASN A 20 12.89 -8.55 8.88
N ILE A 21 13.71 -7.88 8.06
CA ILE A 21 13.30 -7.41 6.72
C ILE A 21 12.94 -8.59 5.82
N LEU A 22 13.79 -9.63 5.79
CA LEU A 22 13.55 -10.84 5.01
C LEU A 22 12.31 -11.60 5.53
N ALA A 23 12.16 -11.72 6.84
CA ALA A 23 11.00 -12.34 7.49
C ALA A 23 9.68 -11.66 7.12
N TYR A 24 9.65 -10.33 7.04
CA TYR A 24 8.47 -9.61 6.57
C TYR A 24 8.15 -9.93 5.10
N SER A 25 9.18 -9.94 4.23
CA SER A 25 8.99 -10.24 2.80
C SER A 25 8.57 -11.70 2.54
N ASP A 26 8.98 -12.61 3.43
CA ASP A 26 8.73 -14.03 3.33
C ASP A 26 7.24 -14.39 3.49
N ILE A 27 6.48 -13.59 4.25
CA ILE A 27 5.01 -13.69 4.37
C ILE A 27 4.33 -13.66 2.98
N PHE A 28 4.96 -12.97 2.03
CA PHE A 28 4.47 -12.83 0.66
C PHE A 28 5.18 -13.74 -0.34
N GLN A 29 6.08 -14.61 0.15
CA GLN A 29 6.99 -15.42 -0.68
C GLN A 29 7.70 -14.56 -1.74
N TYR A 30 8.22 -13.42 -1.29
CA TYR A 30 8.84 -12.43 -2.17
C TYR A 30 10.29 -12.19 -1.75
N PRO A 31 11.25 -12.98 -2.30
CA PRO A 31 12.66 -12.94 -1.90
C PRO A 31 13.27 -11.62 -2.37
N LEU A 32 14.21 -11.01 -1.66
CA LEU A 32 14.60 -9.61 -1.88
C LEU A 32 15.97 -9.42 -2.53
N THR A 33 16.10 -8.43 -3.40
CA THR A 33 17.42 -7.95 -3.85
C THR A 33 18.14 -7.21 -2.72
N LYS A 34 19.48 -7.15 -2.78
CA LYS A 34 20.28 -6.35 -1.83
C LYS A 34 19.80 -4.89 -1.73
N LYS A 35 19.48 -4.27 -2.88
CA LYS A 35 18.98 -2.89 -2.95
C LYS A 35 17.68 -2.72 -2.15
N GLU A 36 16.74 -3.63 -2.33
CA GLU A 36 15.46 -3.57 -1.62
C GLU A 36 15.59 -3.82 -0.11
N ILE A 37 16.54 -4.66 0.32
CA ILE A 37 16.84 -4.84 1.75
C ILE A 37 17.40 -3.54 2.32
N TYR A 38 18.32 -2.90 1.60
CA TYR A 38 18.88 -1.60 1.99
C TYR A 38 17.81 -0.51 2.11
N GLU A 39 16.92 -0.39 1.12
CA GLU A 39 15.82 0.60 1.10
C GLU A 39 14.81 0.37 2.24
N ARG A 40 14.66 -0.87 2.70
CA ARG A 40 13.76 -1.24 3.81
C ARG A 40 14.44 -1.27 5.17
N GLY A 41 15.75 -1.05 5.24
CA GLY A 41 16.54 -1.06 6.46
C GLY A 41 17.01 0.31 6.92
N LYS A 42 17.81 0.28 7.98
CA LYS A 42 18.39 1.41 8.71
C LYS A 42 19.91 1.35 8.65
N ILE A 43 20.49 0.17 8.48
CA ILE A 43 21.94 -0.07 8.39
C ILE A 43 22.56 0.39 7.07
N THR A 44 23.84 0.79 7.08
CA THR A 44 24.58 1.21 5.88
C THR A 44 24.76 0.07 4.88
N MET A 45 25.09 0.38 3.62
CA MET A 45 25.30 -0.65 2.60
C MET A 45 26.47 -1.58 2.97
N ILE A 46 27.55 -1.03 3.55
CA ILE A 46 28.71 -1.80 3.98
C ILE A 46 28.35 -2.78 5.11
N GLU A 47 27.57 -2.31 6.10
CA GLU A 47 27.08 -3.18 7.19
C GLU A 47 26.14 -4.26 6.66
N LEU A 48 25.26 -3.91 5.72
CA LEU A 48 24.35 -4.84 5.10
C LEU A 48 25.11 -5.95 4.35
N GLU A 49 26.10 -5.59 3.53
CA GLU A 49 26.95 -6.56 2.81
C GLU A 49 27.62 -7.53 3.78
N ARG A 50 28.22 -7.02 4.86
CA ARG A 50 28.81 -7.85 5.92
C ARG A 50 27.79 -8.79 6.57
N CYS A 51 26.57 -8.31 6.81
CA CYS A 51 25.50 -9.12 7.39
C CYS A 51 25.03 -10.21 6.44
N LEU A 52 24.80 -9.89 5.16
CA LEU A 52 24.37 -10.83 4.13
C LEU A 52 25.40 -11.93 3.93
N ASP A 53 26.68 -11.58 3.79
CA ASP A 53 27.78 -12.55 3.66
C ASP A 53 27.84 -13.51 4.85
N TYR A 54 27.73 -12.96 6.07
CA TYR A 54 27.72 -13.77 7.28
C TYR A 54 26.52 -14.72 7.33
N LEU A 55 25.32 -14.22 7.08
CA LEU A 55 24.08 -15.01 7.16
C LEU A 55 24.03 -16.10 6.09
N VAL A 56 24.52 -15.84 4.88
CA VAL A 56 24.66 -16.84 3.81
C VAL A 56 25.67 -17.92 4.21
N ARG A 57 26.86 -17.55 4.70
CA ARG A 57 27.88 -18.52 5.16
C ARG A 57 27.38 -19.39 6.32
N LYS A 58 26.51 -18.85 7.17
CA LYS A 58 25.87 -19.58 8.27
C LYS A 58 24.59 -20.31 7.87
N GLN A 59 24.24 -20.31 6.58
CA GLN A 59 23.03 -20.96 6.04
C GLN A 59 21.75 -20.52 6.76
N LYS A 60 21.72 -19.26 7.22
CA LYS A 60 20.53 -18.63 7.81
C LYS A 60 19.65 -17.96 6.76
N ILE A 61 20.24 -17.59 5.63
CA ILE A 61 19.57 -17.08 4.44
C ILE A 61 20.25 -17.71 3.21
N TYR A 62 19.57 -17.66 2.07
CA TYR A 62 20.06 -18.19 0.81
C TYR A 62 20.05 -17.09 -0.24
N LEU A 63 21.11 -17.03 -1.04
CA LEU A 63 21.19 -16.20 -2.25
C LEU A 63 20.89 -17.10 -3.45
N ILE A 64 19.77 -16.83 -4.13
CA ILE A 64 19.33 -17.52 -5.33
C ILE A 64 19.28 -16.48 -6.45
N ASP A 65 20.15 -16.65 -7.45
CA ASP A 65 20.44 -15.63 -8.46
C ASP A 65 20.82 -14.29 -7.78
N GLU A 66 19.95 -13.27 -7.85
CA GLU A 66 20.14 -11.95 -7.23
C GLU A 66 19.28 -11.72 -5.97
N PHE A 67 18.50 -12.73 -5.55
CA PHE A 67 17.54 -12.61 -4.47
C PHE A 67 17.97 -13.35 -3.20
N TYR A 68 17.89 -12.65 -2.07
CA TYR A 68 18.04 -13.19 -0.73
C TYR A 68 16.70 -13.66 -0.18
N THR A 69 16.69 -14.85 0.41
CA THR A 69 15.48 -15.51 0.91
C THR A 69 15.78 -16.34 2.16
N LEU A 70 14.74 -16.65 2.94
CA LEU A 70 14.84 -17.55 4.09
C LEU A 70 14.77 -19.03 3.68
N HIS A 71 14.39 -19.32 2.43
CA HIS A 71 14.17 -20.68 1.94
C HIS A 71 15.12 -21.02 0.79
N GLN A 72 15.70 -22.22 0.81
CA GLN A 72 16.52 -22.74 -0.28
C GLN A 72 15.64 -23.32 -1.40
N ASP A 73 14.78 -22.49 -2.00
CA ASP A 73 13.85 -22.90 -3.05
C ASP A 73 13.91 -21.95 -4.26
N LYS A 74 14.35 -22.49 -5.40
CA LYS A 74 14.47 -21.74 -6.66
C LYS A 74 13.11 -21.29 -7.20
N LEU A 75 12.02 -22.01 -6.92
CA LEU A 75 10.69 -21.65 -7.38
C LEU A 75 10.23 -20.29 -6.84
N ILE A 76 10.70 -19.90 -5.64
CA ILE A 76 10.37 -18.60 -5.04
C ILE A 76 10.93 -17.43 -5.88
N ALA A 77 12.16 -17.56 -6.38
CA ALA A 77 12.76 -16.58 -7.28
C ALA A 77 12.05 -16.53 -8.64
N GLU A 78 11.73 -17.69 -9.22
CA GLU A 78 10.98 -17.78 -10.49
C GLU A 78 9.57 -17.18 -10.39
N ASN A 79 8.88 -17.45 -9.28
CA ASN A 79 7.55 -16.90 -9.02
C ASN A 79 7.62 -15.38 -8.82
N ARG A 80 8.65 -14.87 -8.15
CA ARG A 80 8.88 -13.42 -8.05
C ARG A 80 9.01 -12.77 -9.43
N LEU A 81 9.83 -13.32 -10.32
CA LEU A 81 10.00 -12.78 -11.67
C LEU A 81 8.69 -12.79 -12.47
N LYS A 82 7.90 -13.87 -12.38
CA LYS A 82 6.57 -13.95 -12.99
C LYS A 82 5.62 -12.88 -12.44
N ARG A 83 5.61 -12.67 -11.13
CA ARG A 83 4.80 -11.65 -10.45
C ARG A 83 5.22 -10.22 -10.83
N ASN A 84 6.52 -9.97 -10.96
CA ASN A 84 7.06 -8.70 -11.43
C ASN A 84 6.63 -8.40 -12.88
N ALA A 85 6.79 -9.38 -13.78
CA ALA A 85 6.36 -9.22 -15.17
C ALA A 85 4.86 -8.91 -15.28
N LEU A 86 4.04 -9.57 -14.47
CA LEU A 86 2.60 -9.29 -14.42
C LEU A 86 2.29 -7.90 -13.86
N ALA A 87 2.98 -7.46 -12.80
CA ALA A 87 2.81 -6.12 -12.23
C ALA A 87 3.15 -5.03 -13.27
N GLN A 88 4.26 -5.18 -14.00
CA GLN A 88 4.65 -4.26 -15.08
C GLN A 88 3.62 -4.21 -16.21
N LYS A 89 3.09 -5.37 -16.63
CA LYS A 89 2.00 -5.43 -17.63
C LYS A 89 0.72 -4.76 -17.13
N SER A 90 0.38 -4.95 -15.86
CA SER A 90 -0.81 -4.37 -15.23
C SER A 90 -0.68 -2.86 -15.03
N MET A 91 0.54 -2.34 -14.85
CA MET A 91 0.81 -0.89 -14.73
C MET A 91 0.29 -0.08 -15.92
N VAL A 92 0.38 -0.62 -17.14
CA VAL A 92 -0.15 0.03 -18.35
C VAL A 92 -1.67 0.23 -18.25
N LYS A 93 -2.39 -0.81 -17.80
CA LYS A 93 -3.84 -0.75 -17.56
C LYS A 93 -4.17 0.17 -16.40
N ALA A 94 -3.36 0.14 -15.34
CA ALA A 94 -3.51 0.98 -14.17
C ALA A 94 -3.46 2.47 -14.53
N ARG A 95 -2.47 2.88 -15.32
CA ARG A 95 -2.33 4.25 -15.84
C ARG A 95 -3.51 4.67 -16.72
N SER A 96 -3.98 3.78 -17.61
CA SER A 96 -5.15 4.07 -18.45
C SER A 96 -6.42 4.28 -17.63
N MET A 97 -6.62 3.45 -16.61
CA MET A 97 -7.77 3.58 -15.71
C MET A 97 -7.66 4.82 -14.82
N ALA A 98 -6.47 5.13 -14.30
CA ALA A 98 -6.24 6.34 -13.50
C ALA A 98 -6.66 7.61 -14.24
N LYS A 99 -6.41 7.70 -15.57
CA LYS A 99 -6.92 8.81 -16.41
C LYS A 99 -8.44 8.93 -16.37
N LYS A 100 -9.17 7.81 -16.34
CA LYS A 100 -10.64 7.81 -16.27
C LYS A 100 -11.12 8.23 -14.88
N ILE A 101 -10.48 7.72 -13.82
CA ILE A 101 -10.80 8.07 -12.43
C ILE A 101 -10.57 9.56 -12.18
N ALA A 102 -9.50 10.12 -12.75
CA ALA A 102 -9.17 11.53 -12.63
C ALA A 102 -10.26 12.47 -13.16
N CYS A 103 -11.09 12.02 -14.09
CA CYS A 103 -12.21 12.79 -14.62
C CYS A 103 -13.44 12.79 -13.69
N PHE A 104 -13.46 11.94 -12.65
CA PHE A 104 -14.58 11.90 -11.72
C PHE A 104 -14.61 13.19 -10.88
N PRO A 105 -15.80 13.77 -10.63
CA PRO A 105 -15.93 14.98 -9.84
C PRO A 105 -15.34 14.76 -8.45
N PHE A 106 -14.67 15.78 -7.92
CA PHE A 106 -14.08 15.82 -6.57
C PHE A 106 -12.88 14.90 -6.33
N VAL A 107 -12.37 14.19 -7.34
CA VAL A 107 -11.09 13.49 -7.23
C VAL A 107 -9.95 14.50 -7.25
N ARG A 108 -8.98 14.33 -6.35
CA ARG A 108 -7.79 15.19 -6.19
C ARG A 108 -6.50 14.42 -6.44
N GLY A 109 -6.47 13.16 -6.03
CA GLY A 109 -5.34 12.27 -6.27
C GLY A 109 -5.79 10.85 -6.55
N VAL A 110 -4.99 10.13 -7.34
CA VAL A 110 -5.20 8.72 -7.66
C VAL A 110 -3.85 8.03 -7.58
N PHE A 111 -3.67 7.17 -6.59
CA PHE A 111 -2.44 6.42 -6.36
C PHE A 111 -2.72 4.92 -6.49
N LEU A 112 -1.68 4.15 -6.80
CA LEU A 112 -1.75 2.69 -6.71
C LEU A 112 -1.25 2.23 -5.35
N SER A 113 -1.96 1.25 -4.77
CA SER A 113 -1.63 0.61 -3.50
C SER A 113 -1.59 -0.92 -3.65
N GLY A 114 -1.50 -1.65 -2.53
CA GLY A 114 -1.59 -3.10 -2.56
C GLY A 114 -0.41 -3.77 -3.27
N SER A 115 -0.69 -4.85 -4.01
CA SER A 115 0.36 -5.73 -4.54
C SER A 115 1.09 -5.11 -5.74
N ILE A 116 0.36 -4.44 -6.64
CA ILE A 116 0.92 -3.73 -7.80
C ILE A 116 1.92 -2.64 -7.41
N SER A 117 1.68 -1.94 -6.29
CA SER A 117 2.54 -0.86 -5.81
C SER A 117 3.88 -1.37 -5.28
N LYS A 118 3.95 -2.67 -4.95
CA LYS A 118 5.14 -3.39 -4.52
C LYS A 118 5.78 -4.19 -5.66
N ASN A 119 5.40 -3.92 -6.90
CA ASN A 119 5.81 -4.66 -8.10
C ASN A 119 5.47 -6.16 -8.04
N CYS A 120 4.47 -6.58 -7.27
CA CYS A 120 4.17 -7.99 -7.04
C CYS A 120 2.71 -8.26 -7.39
N MET A 121 2.42 -9.00 -8.46
CA MET A 121 1.04 -9.33 -8.82
C MET A 121 0.84 -10.79 -9.15
N ASP A 122 -0.26 -11.37 -8.65
CA ASP A 122 -0.72 -12.69 -9.04
C ASP A 122 -1.81 -12.60 -10.15
N PRO A 123 -2.05 -13.67 -10.92
CA PRO A 123 -3.05 -13.67 -12.01
C PRO A 123 -4.48 -13.30 -11.58
N SER A 124 -4.80 -13.56 -10.31
CA SER A 124 -6.08 -13.27 -9.67
C SER A 124 -6.12 -11.90 -8.96
N SER A 125 -5.00 -11.19 -8.85
CA SER A 125 -4.94 -9.90 -8.17
C SER A 125 -5.75 -8.83 -8.93
N ASP A 126 -6.49 -8.03 -8.18
CA ASP A 126 -7.13 -6.81 -8.66
C ASP A 126 -6.12 -5.64 -8.68
N ILE A 127 -6.45 -4.54 -9.36
CA ILE A 127 -5.69 -3.28 -9.26
C ILE A 127 -6.34 -2.38 -8.22
N ASP A 128 -5.59 -2.12 -7.15
CA ASP A 128 -6.01 -1.30 -6.02
C ASP A 128 -5.68 0.18 -6.24
N TYR A 129 -6.71 1.02 -6.17
CA TYR A 129 -6.58 2.48 -6.21
C TYR A 129 -6.84 3.06 -4.83
N PHE A 130 -5.89 3.89 -4.40
CA PHE A 130 -6.01 4.81 -3.29
C PHE A 130 -6.44 6.17 -3.85
N ILE A 131 -7.62 6.66 -3.48
CA ILE A 131 -8.18 7.88 -4.07
C ILE A 131 -8.23 8.98 -3.01
N ILE A 132 -7.63 10.12 -3.34
CA ILE A 132 -7.75 11.35 -2.56
C ILE A 132 -8.90 12.18 -3.13
N THR A 133 -9.75 12.69 -2.24
CA THR A 133 -10.98 13.42 -2.58
C THR A 133 -11.00 14.80 -1.95
N GLU A 134 -11.80 15.70 -2.52
CA GLU A 134 -12.17 16.95 -1.85
C GLU A 134 -12.92 16.66 -0.53
N PRO A 135 -12.71 17.44 0.55
CA PRO A 135 -13.45 17.28 1.80
C PRO A 135 -14.97 17.33 1.59
N ASN A 136 -15.71 16.52 2.34
CA ASN A 136 -17.17 16.40 2.25
C ASN A 136 -17.71 15.92 0.89
N ARG A 137 -16.89 15.33 0.02
CA ARG A 137 -17.30 14.81 -1.30
C ARG A 137 -16.95 13.34 -1.51
N LEU A 138 -16.34 12.70 -0.52
CA LEU A 138 -15.82 11.34 -0.60
C LEU A 138 -16.90 10.33 -1.00
N TRP A 139 -18.10 10.44 -0.46
CA TRP A 139 -19.18 9.48 -0.69
C TRP A 139 -19.84 9.67 -2.06
N ILE A 140 -19.84 10.90 -2.58
CA ILE A 140 -20.17 11.15 -3.99
C ILE A 140 -19.13 10.46 -4.90
N VAL A 141 -17.83 10.65 -4.65
CA VAL A 141 -16.77 9.98 -5.42
C VAL A 141 -16.92 8.46 -5.36
N ARG A 142 -17.17 7.91 -4.17
CA ARG A 142 -17.38 6.48 -3.96
C ARG A 142 -18.57 5.95 -4.75
N LEU A 143 -19.67 6.70 -4.79
CA LEU A 143 -20.83 6.35 -5.60
C LEU A 143 -20.52 6.37 -7.09
N VAL A 144 -19.84 7.40 -7.59
CA VAL A 144 -19.42 7.49 -9.00
C VAL A 144 -18.54 6.29 -9.37
N CYS A 145 -17.57 5.94 -8.53
CA CYS A 145 -16.74 4.75 -8.70
C CYS A 145 -17.59 3.46 -8.75
N PHE A 146 -18.54 3.31 -7.83
CA PHE A 146 -19.44 2.16 -7.81
C PHE A 146 -20.31 2.06 -9.08
N ILE A 147 -20.89 3.18 -9.52
CA ILE A 147 -21.71 3.25 -10.75
C ILE A 147 -20.84 2.90 -11.94
N PHE A 148 -19.67 3.54 -12.09
CA PHE A 148 -18.73 3.28 -13.17
C PHE A 148 -18.34 1.80 -13.25
N ARG A 149 -18.02 1.17 -12.11
CA ARG A 149 -17.72 -0.26 -12.05
C ARG A 149 -18.91 -1.09 -12.54
N LYS A 150 -20.12 -0.75 -12.09
CA LYS A 150 -21.33 -1.53 -12.41
C LYS A 150 -21.75 -1.38 -13.87
N THR A 151 -21.65 -0.19 -14.46
CA THR A 151 -22.16 0.11 -15.80
C THR A 151 -21.10 -0.02 -16.88
N ILE A 152 -19.94 0.60 -16.72
CA ILE A 152 -18.89 0.64 -17.75
C ILE A 152 -18.03 -0.62 -17.69
N LEU A 153 -17.72 -1.11 -16.49
CA LEU A 153 -16.89 -2.31 -16.33
C LEU A 153 -17.71 -3.59 -16.18
N LEU A 154 -19.04 -3.51 -16.29
CA LEU A 154 -19.96 -4.66 -16.16
C LEU A 154 -19.66 -5.48 -14.89
N ASN A 155 -19.38 -4.78 -13.79
CA ASN A 155 -19.05 -5.32 -12.47
C ASN A 155 -17.74 -6.12 -12.37
N LYS A 156 -16.82 -6.00 -13.34
CA LYS A 156 -15.47 -6.59 -13.27
C LYS A 156 -14.56 -5.77 -12.36
N SER A 157 -14.03 -6.36 -11.27
CA SER A 157 -13.11 -5.70 -10.32
C SER A 157 -11.63 -5.79 -10.68
N LYS A 158 -11.25 -6.72 -11.56
CA LYS A 158 -9.84 -7.05 -11.90
C LYS A 158 -8.93 -5.85 -12.20
N TYR A 159 -9.47 -4.76 -12.74
CA TYR A 159 -8.69 -3.57 -13.09
C TYR A 159 -9.17 -2.29 -12.39
N PHE A 160 -10.08 -2.42 -11.43
CA PHE A 160 -10.73 -1.28 -10.77
C PHE A 160 -11.28 -1.69 -9.39
N CYS A 161 -10.43 -1.57 -8.38
CA CYS A 161 -10.81 -1.72 -6.99
C CYS A 161 -10.52 -0.43 -6.21
N THR A 162 -11.57 0.17 -5.63
CA THR A 162 -11.45 1.38 -4.80
C THR A 162 -11.48 0.98 -3.33
N ASN A 163 -10.36 0.45 -2.86
CA ASN A 163 -10.24 -0.13 -1.52
C ASN A 163 -10.09 0.93 -0.43
N PHE A 164 -9.52 2.08 -0.77
CA PHE A 164 -9.25 3.16 0.17
C PHE A 164 -9.54 4.52 -0.46
N LEU A 165 -10.46 5.27 0.16
CA LEU A 165 -10.69 6.68 -0.15
C LEU A 165 -10.39 7.51 1.11
N LEU A 166 -9.76 8.67 0.90
CA LEU A 166 -9.44 9.64 1.94
C LEU A 166 -9.65 11.05 1.40
N ASP A 167 -9.97 12.02 2.24
CA ASP A 167 -10.00 13.42 1.81
C ASP A 167 -8.67 14.16 2.06
N THR A 168 -8.51 15.32 1.43
CA THR A 168 -7.27 16.12 1.49
C THR A 168 -6.99 16.72 2.87
N GLU A 169 -7.98 16.81 3.77
CA GLU A 169 -7.80 17.37 5.12
C GLU A 169 -7.41 16.28 6.14
N HIS A 170 -7.69 15.01 5.85
CA HIS A 170 -7.50 13.88 6.76
C HIS A 170 -6.46 12.87 6.25
N LEU A 171 -5.39 13.34 5.62
CA LEU A 171 -4.33 12.48 5.05
C LEU A 171 -3.55 11.64 6.08
N ALA A 172 -3.61 11.99 7.37
CA ALA A 172 -2.91 11.26 8.42
C ALA A 172 -3.57 9.89 8.69
N ILE A 173 -2.78 8.81 8.62
CA ILE A 173 -3.21 7.46 8.98
C ILE A 173 -2.95 7.24 10.47
N ASN A 174 -4.03 7.00 11.22
CA ASN A 174 -3.98 6.83 12.67
C ASN A 174 -3.33 5.50 13.10
N GLU A 175 -3.52 4.45 12.29
CA GLU A 175 -3.02 3.10 12.58
C GLU A 175 -1.55 2.98 12.15
N LYS A 176 -0.65 2.88 13.13
CA LYS A 176 0.81 2.89 12.92
C LYS A 176 1.40 1.51 13.16
N SER A 177 1.72 0.81 12.08
CA SER A 177 2.42 -0.48 12.11
C SER A 177 3.39 -0.60 10.94
N ILE A 178 4.21 -1.65 10.94
CA ILE A 178 5.05 -1.99 9.78
C ILE A 178 4.23 -2.21 8.51
N TYR A 179 3.02 -2.77 8.62
CA TYR A 179 2.13 -3.00 7.49
C TYR A 179 1.59 -1.69 6.92
N THR A 180 1.04 -0.81 7.76
CA THR A 180 0.55 0.48 7.26
C THR A 180 1.69 1.37 6.78
N ALA A 181 2.88 1.27 7.39
CA ALA A 181 4.07 1.98 6.91
C ALA A 181 4.46 1.54 5.49
N ILE A 182 4.49 0.23 5.19
CA ILE A 182 4.85 -0.22 3.84
C ILE A 182 3.76 0.11 2.83
N GLU A 183 2.47 0.04 3.21
CA GLU A 183 1.36 0.46 2.35
C GLU A 183 1.51 1.94 1.94
N ILE A 184 1.86 2.82 2.88
CA ILE A 184 2.06 4.26 2.62
C ILE A 184 3.32 4.49 1.77
N LYS A 185 4.44 3.87 2.16
CA LYS A 185 5.74 4.07 1.51
C LYS A 185 5.77 3.59 0.06
N THR A 186 4.98 2.57 -0.26
CA THR A 186 4.92 1.97 -1.60
C THR A 186 3.85 2.59 -2.49
N LEU A 187 3.12 3.63 -2.06
CA LEU A 187 2.11 4.27 -2.89
C LEU A 187 2.73 4.86 -4.17
N ILE A 188 2.20 4.48 -5.33
CA ILE A 188 2.65 5.03 -6.62
C ILE A 188 1.67 6.13 -7.05
N PRO A 189 2.08 7.41 -7.07
CA PRO A 189 1.19 8.48 -7.50
C PRO A 189 0.98 8.46 -9.01
N LEU A 190 -0.27 8.43 -9.47
CA LEU A 190 -0.59 8.55 -10.90
C LEU A 190 -1.35 9.83 -11.24
N VAL A 191 -1.94 10.50 -10.25
CA VAL A 191 -2.63 11.79 -10.40
C VAL A 191 -2.47 12.54 -9.09
N GLY A 192 -2.18 13.84 -9.16
CA GLY A 192 -2.15 14.72 -8.00
C GLY A 192 -0.88 14.52 -7.17
N TYR A 193 0.29 14.61 -7.80
CA TYR A 193 1.58 14.40 -7.15
C TYR A 193 1.79 15.25 -5.87
N SER A 194 1.27 16.48 -5.81
CA SER A 194 1.33 17.31 -4.61
C SER A 194 0.65 16.64 -3.40
N TYR A 195 -0.50 15.98 -3.61
CA TYR A 195 -1.20 15.24 -2.56
C TYR A 195 -0.44 13.99 -2.12
N TYR A 196 0.39 13.40 -2.99
CA TYR A 196 1.28 12.32 -2.60
C TYR A 196 2.37 12.84 -1.66
N ILE A 197 2.97 13.99 -1.97
CA ILE A 197 3.95 14.62 -1.07
C ILE A 197 3.31 14.94 0.28
N ASP A 198 2.11 15.52 0.30
CA ASP A 198 1.37 15.79 1.54
C ASP A 198 1.04 14.50 2.31
N MET A 199 0.64 13.44 1.61
CA MET A 199 0.38 12.12 2.19
C MET A 199 1.62 11.56 2.87
N ILE A 200 2.78 11.61 2.23
CA ILE A 200 4.04 11.14 2.83
C ILE A 200 4.42 12.01 4.03
N LYS A 201 4.31 13.34 3.92
CA LYS A 201 4.63 14.29 5.00
C LYS A 201 3.75 14.10 6.23
N LYS A 202 2.44 13.95 6.06
CA LYS A 202 1.49 13.70 7.15
C LYS A 202 1.70 12.33 7.83
N ASN A 203 2.45 11.43 7.18
CA ASN A 203 2.73 10.09 7.67
C ASN A 203 4.24 9.83 7.84
N GLU A 204 5.01 10.86 8.21
CA GLU A 204 6.46 10.77 8.47
C GLU A 204 6.84 9.71 9.50
N TRP A 205 5.92 9.33 10.39
CA TRP A 205 6.11 8.21 11.33
C TRP A 205 6.48 6.90 10.62
N ALA A 206 6.11 6.71 9.34
CA ALA A 206 6.51 5.54 8.55
C ALA A 206 8.03 5.44 8.35
N ASN A 207 8.77 6.56 8.49
CA ASN A 207 10.24 6.57 8.46
C ASN A 207 10.87 5.82 9.63
N ILE A 208 10.13 5.61 10.73
CA ILE A 208 10.59 4.77 11.85
C ILE A 208 10.81 3.33 11.38
N PHE A 209 10.02 2.88 10.41
CA PHE A 209 10.12 1.54 9.81
C PHE A 209 11.01 1.53 8.57
N PHE A 210 10.81 2.48 7.64
CA PHE A 210 11.48 2.49 6.34
C PHE A 210 12.08 3.87 6.03
N PRO A 211 13.19 4.25 6.70
CA PRO A 211 13.75 5.60 6.58
C PRO A 211 14.38 5.88 5.21
N LYS A 212 14.83 4.83 4.51
CA LYS A 212 15.55 4.91 3.23
C LYS A 212 14.68 4.65 2.02
N TYR A 213 13.39 4.39 2.22
CA TYR A 213 12.50 4.05 1.12
C TYR A 213 12.34 5.27 0.19
N PRO A 214 12.62 5.13 -1.12
CA PRO A 214 12.67 6.27 -2.02
C PRO A 214 11.28 6.87 -2.24
N LEU A 215 11.25 8.18 -2.50
CA LEU A 215 10.05 8.83 -3.00
C LEU A 215 9.88 8.52 -4.49
N HIS A 216 8.63 8.40 -4.93
CA HIS A 216 8.34 8.31 -6.34
C HIS A 216 8.49 9.68 -7.01
N GLU A 217 8.94 9.67 -8.26
CA GLU A 217 8.93 10.85 -9.13
C GLU A 217 7.48 11.24 -9.52
N ASN A 218 7.33 12.43 -10.09
CA ASN A 218 6.04 12.86 -10.61
C ASN A 218 5.64 12.01 -11.83
N ASN A 219 4.64 11.15 -11.61
CA ASN A 219 4.11 10.21 -12.58
C ASN A 219 2.68 10.58 -13.02
N ASP A 220 2.29 11.85 -12.89
CA ASP A 220 0.95 12.32 -13.22
C ASP A 220 0.56 12.00 -14.67
N VAL A 221 -0.47 11.19 -14.85
CA VAL A 221 -0.94 10.71 -16.16
C VAL A 221 -1.79 11.75 -16.90
N ILE A 222 -2.21 12.81 -16.20
CA ILE A 222 -2.90 13.98 -16.74
C ILE A 222 -2.28 15.25 -16.17
N LYS A 223 -2.38 16.37 -16.89
CA LYS A 223 -1.95 17.69 -16.40
C LYS A 223 -3.17 18.52 -16.03
N GLY A 224 -3.20 18.99 -14.80
CA GLY A 224 -4.27 19.84 -14.29
C GLY A 224 -5.63 19.13 -14.18
N LYS A 225 -6.66 19.92 -13.88
CA LYS A 225 -8.02 19.45 -13.62
C LYS A 225 -8.81 19.35 -14.94
N PRO A 226 -9.37 18.17 -15.31
CA PRO A 226 -10.21 18.04 -16.50
C PRO A 226 -11.42 19.00 -16.49
N PHE A 227 -11.80 19.51 -17.67
CA PHE A 227 -12.94 20.42 -17.80
C PHE A 227 -14.26 19.79 -17.31
N ILE A 228 -14.50 18.53 -17.69
CA ILE A 228 -15.70 17.77 -17.30
C ILE A 228 -15.81 17.68 -15.76
N GLN A 229 -14.67 17.47 -15.09
CA GLN A 229 -14.61 17.46 -13.63
C GLN A 229 -15.08 18.81 -13.06
N SER A 230 -14.53 19.91 -13.56
CA SER A 230 -14.88 21.26 -13.10
C SER A 230 -16.37 21.61 -13.32
N ALA A 231 -16.96 21.18 -14.43
CA ALA A 231 -18.38 21.41 -14.71
C ALA A 231 -19.29 20.63 -13.74
N LEU A 232 -19.00 19.34 -13.54
CA LEU A 232 -19.77 18.49 -12.62
C LEU A 232 -19.66 18.95 -11.17
N GLU A 233 -18.48 19.41 -10.75
CA GLU A 233 -18.28 19.92 -9.40
C GLU A 233 -19.14 21.16 -9.13
N LYS A 234 -19.30 22.10 -10.08
CA LYS A 234 -20.12 23.30 -9.87
C LYS A 234 -21.59 23.00 -9.53
N ILE A 235 -22.14 21.91 -10.07
CA ILE A 235 -23.54 21.53 -9.85
C ILE A 235 -23.75 21.07 -8.39
N VAL A 236 -22.77 20.35 -7.84
CA VAL A 236 -22.90 19.63 -6.56
C VAL A 236 -22.03 20.26 -5.47
N ASN A 237 -21.28 21.32 -5.75
CA ASN A 237 -20.47 22.01 -4.73
C ASN A 237 -21.27 23.07 -3.98
N ASN A 238 -22.31 22.63 -3.26
CA ASN A 238 -23.19 23.45 -2.46
C ASN A 238 -23.71 22.66 -1.25
N ARG A 239 -24.52 23.30 -0.39
CA ARG A 239 -25.12 22.65 0.80
C ARG A 239 -25.93 21.40 0.45
N PHE A 240 -26.56 21.37 -0.72
CA PHE A 240 -27.29 20.19 -1.18
C PHE A 240 -26.32 19.02 -1.47
N GLY A 241 -25.15 19.30 -2.06
CA GLY A 241 -24.07 18.31 -2.19
C GLY A 241 -23.57 17.75 -0.85
N ASP A 242 -23.44 18.60 0.18
CA ASP A 242 -23.06 18.16 1.53
C ASP A 242 -24.09 17.16 2.10
N VAL A 243 -25.38 17.47 1.94
CA VAL A 243 -26.49 16.61 2.36
C VAL A 243 -26.51 15.31 1.58
N LEU A 244 -26.34 15.36 0.26
CA LEU A 244 -26.28 14.17 -0.59
C LEU A 244 -25.11 13.26 -0.21
N ASP A 245 -23.91 13.82 -0.01
CA ASP A 245 -22.73 13.06 0.41
C ASP A 245 -22.99 12.32 1.73
N LYS A 246 -23.55 13.01 2.73
CA LYS A 246 -23.94 12.39 4.01
C LYS A 246 -24.97 11.29 3.83
N TRP A 247 -25.98 11.52 3.00
CA TRP A 247 -27.00 10.52 2.72
C TRP A 247 -26.41 9.27 2.05
N PHE A 248 -25.52 9.43 1.07
CA PHE A 248 -24.85 8.30 0.41
C PHE A 248 -23.98 7.50 1.40
N MET A 249 -23.30 8.17 2.32
CA MET A 249 -22.58 7.53 3.43
C MET A 249 -23.51 6.63 4.24
N GLU A 250 -24.59 7.20 4.79
CA GLU A 250 -25.52 6.48 5.66
C GLU A 250 -26.14 5.28 4.95
N LYS A 251 -26.57 5.44 3.68
CA LYS A 251 -27.09 4.33 2.88
C LYS A 251 -26.04 3.25 2.61
N THR A 252 -24.79 3.63 2.37
CA THR A 252 -23.70 2.67 2.15
C THR A 252 -23.40 1.88 3.42
N ILE A 253 -23.30 2.55 4.57
CA ILE A 253 -23.09 1.93 5.88
C ILE A 253 -24.23 0.94 6.17
N LEU A 254 -25.48 1.35 6.03
CA LEU A 254 -26.65 0.49 6.26
C LEU A 254 -26.63 -0.74 5.34
N ARG A 255 -26.33 -0.56 4.06
CA ARG A 255 -26.23 -1.67 3.10
C ARG A 255 -25.09 -2.61 3.45
N ARG A 256 -23.94 -2.10 3.87
CA ARG A 256 -22.77 -2.90 4.22
C ARG A 256 -23.01 -3.71 5.49
N LYS A 257 -23.60 -3.09 6.54
CA LYS A 257 -24.01 -3.78 7.78
C LYS A 257 -24.89 -5.01 7.53
N ARG A 258 -25.72 -5.00 6.48
CA ARG A 258 -26.60 -6.13 6.13
C ARG A 258 -25.92 -7.24 5.33
N LYS A 259 -24.79 -6.95 4.67
CA LYS A 259 -24.16 -7.85 3.69
C LYS A 259 -22.84 -8.47 4.14
N VAL A 260 -22.17 -7.84 5.10
CA VAL A 260 -20.85 -8.27 5.57
C VAL A 260 -20.98 -8.93 6.93
N ASN A 261 -20.10 -9.88 7.21
CA ASN A 261 -19.97 -10.46 8.54
C ASN A 261 -19.68 -9.35 9.57
N SER A 262 -20.35 -9.41 10.73
CA SER A 262 -20.23 -8.40 11.79
C SER A 262 -18.81 -8.19 12.28
N LYS A 263 -17.96 -9.24 12.23
CA LYS A 263 -16.53 -9.18 12.57
C LYS A 263 -15.79 -8.06 11.84
N PHE A 264 -16.12 -7.82 10.56
CA PHE A 264 -15.47 -6.78 9.76
C PHE A 264 -15.90 -5.35 10.11
N LEU A 265 -16.83 -5.19 11.07
CA LEU A 265 -17.30 -3.90 11.57
C LEU A 265 -16.78 -3.59 12.99
N GLU A 266 -16.17 -4.57 13.66
CA GLU A 266 -15.74 -4.46 15.06
C GLU A 266 -14.47 -3.61 15.22
N ASN A 267 -13.53 -3.74 14.28
CA ASN A 267 -12.25 -3.05 14.34
C ASN A 267 -11.99 -2.21 13.07
N PRO A 268 -12.22 -0.88 13.12
CA PRO A 268 -12.01 0.00 11.97
C PRO A 268 -10.53 0.15 11.58
N ASN A 269 -9.58 -0.18 12.45
CA ASN A 269 -8.15 -0.13 12.11
C ASN A 269 -7.75 -1.27 11.18
N PHE A 270 -8.41 -2.43 11.27
CA PHE A 270 -8.13 -3.59 10.42
C PHE A 270 -9.08 -3.71 9.23
N TYR A 271 -10.37 -3.42 9.42
CA TYR A 271 -11.43 -3.83 8.50
C TYR A 271 -12.17 -2.65 7.87
N ILE A 272 -13.49 -2.60 7.95
CA ILE A 272 -14.28 -1.52 7.37
C ILE A 272 -14.17 -0.28 8.26
N ASN A 273 -13.77 0.85 7.66
CA ASN A 273 -13.85 2.15 8.29
C ASN A 273 -14.57 3.13 7.38
N PHE A 274 -15.80 3.46 7.73
CA PHE A 274 -16.66 4.38 6.99
C PHE A 274 -17.01 5.56 7.86
N GLN A 275 -16.43 6.72 7.53
CA GLN A 275 -16.70 8.00 8.16
C GLN A 275 -16.83 9.08 7.09
N ARG A 276 -17.02 10.34 7.49
CA ARG A 276 -17.15 11.47 6.57
C ARG A 276 -15.93 11.62 5.63
N TYR A 277 -14.74 11.40 6.16
CA TYR A 277 -13.47 11.67 5.50
C TYR A 277 -12.70 10.42 5.04
N ILE A 278 -13.18 9.21 5.37
CA ILE A 278 -12.52 7.95 5.01
C ILE A 278 -13.54 6.89 4.61
N ALA A 279 -13.25 6.17 3.51
CA ALA A 279 -13.90 4.91 3.20
C ALA A 279 -12.87 3.81 2.91
N LYS A 280 -12.61 2.99 3.93
CA LYS A 280 -11.82 1.75 3.85
C LYS A 280 -12.77 0.56 3.84
N ASP A 281 -12.69 -0.29 2.83
CA ASP A 281 -13.65 -1.39 2.60
C ASP A 281 -12.96 -2.76 2.62
N HIS A 282 -12.16 -3.02 3.68
CA HIS A 282 -11.47 -4.29 3.84
C HIS A 282 -12.40 -5.33 4.46
N THR A 283 -12.72 -6.37 3.68
CA THR A 283 -13.57 -7.50 4.09
C THR A 283 -12.80 -8.81 4.15
N ASN A 284 -11.51 -8.74 4.47
CA ASN A 284 -10.64 -9.89 4.64
C ASN A 284 -9.74 -9.68 5.86
N GLU A 285 -9.08 -10.75 6.30
CA GLU A 285 -8.19 -10.72 7.47
C GLU A 285 -6.73 -10.46 7.11
N HIS A 286 -6.45 -9.92 5.92
CA HIS A 286 -5.08 -9.85 5.40
C HIS A 286 -4.13 -9.09 6.34
N TYR A 287 -4.53 -7.90 6.78
CA TYR A 287 -3.71 -7.10 7.69
C TYR A 287 -3.43 -7.80 9.04
N PRO A 288 -4.44 -8.22 9.84
CA PRO A 288 -4.16 -8.90 11.11
C PRO A 288 -3.40 -10.22 10.94
N MET A 289 -3.61 -10.96 9.84
CA MET A 289 -2.82 -12.16 9.52
C MET A 289 -1.35 -11.82 9.28
N VAL A 290 -1.04 -10.79 8.48
CA VAL A 290 0.35 -10.36 8.21
C VAL A 290 1.06 -9.96 9.52
N ILE A 291 0.41 -9.20 10.41
CA ILE A 291 1.03 -8.82 11.69
C ILE A 291 1.28 -10.02 12.59
N LYS A 292 0.32 -10.95 12.67
CA LYS A 292 0.47 -12.17 13.46
C LYS A 292 1.62 -13.03 12.93
N GLU A 293 1.66 -13.26 11.61
CA GLU A 293 2.69 -14.08 10.97
C GLU A 293 4.07 -13.44 11.10
N TYR A 294 4.17 -12.13 10.90
CA TYR A 294 5.42 -11.40 11.11
C TYR A 294 5.94 -11.55 12.54
N SER A 295 5.06 -11.43 13.54
CA SER A 295 5.43 -11.59 14.95
C SER A 295 5.90 -13.01 15.27
N GLN A 296 5.40 -14.02 14.56
CA GLN A 296 5.87 -15.41 14.68
C GLN A 296 7.24 -15.58 14.03
N LYS A 297 7.42 -15.09 12.80
CA LYS A 297 8.70 -15.18 12.08
C LYS A 297 9.84 -14.45 12.79
N ILE A 298 9.61 -13.27 13.39
CA ILE A 298 10.68 -12.59 14.17
C ILE A 298 11.19 -13.48 15.32
N LYS A 299 10.32 -14.26 15.97
CA LYS A 299 10.72 -15.18 17.04
C LYS A 299 11.46 -16.40 16.50
N GLU A 300 11.05 -16.90 15.33
CA GLU A 300 11.69 -18.03 14.66
C GLU A 300 13.12 -17.70 14.19
N TYR A 301 13.32 -16.49 13.65
CA TYR A 301 14.59 -16.04 13.09
C TYR A 301 15.38 -15.12 14.03
N SER A 302 15.13 -15.16 15.34
CA SER A 302 15.93 -14.41 16.31
C SER A 302 17.31 -15.05 16.53
N LEU A 303 18.38 -14.24 16.51
CA LEU A 303 19.78 -14.67 16.68
C LEU A 303 20.27 -14.70 18.12
#